data_AF-A0A846WH87-F1
#
_entry.id   AF-A0A846WH87-F1
#
_cell.length_a   1.000
_cell.length_b   1.000
_cell.length_c   1.000
_cell.angle_alpha   90.00
_cell.angle_beta   90.00
_cell.angle_gamma   90.00
#
_symmetry.space_group_name_H-M   'P 1'
#
loop_
_entity.id
_entity.type
_entity.pdbx_description
1 polymer ?
#
loop_
_entity_poly.entity_id
_entity_poly.type
_entity_poly.pdbx_seq_one_letter_code
_entity_poly.pdbx_strand_id
1 'polypeptide(L)'
;MRRQPWHRILASVVGAVACAVLLVGVAGCGDESSSATGSEPSTSLSPSSPSPDASSPTASSPSSWIEPTASPTTDPVHLPPYIDHVQWVQTQVGPSLQIYPTPSGRKTTSDNGADVAWAEVLALAPNADTPGMRAQFDCHWTYARIVAPDKPSWNIEPDRPVVSQQEMINTMCNPGGPEE
;
A
#
# COMPACT_ATOMS: atom_id res chain seq x y z
N MET A 1 22.47 9.92 -51.37
CA MET A 1 23.28 8.86 -50.74
C MET A 1 22.37 7.74 -50.26
N ARG A 2 22.90 6.51 -50.29
CA ARG A 2 22.18 5.24 -50.33
C ARG A 2 21.45 4.92 -49.02
N ARG A 3 20.27 4.31 -49.16
CA ARG A 3 19.57 3.55 -48.12
C ARG A 3 20.36 2.28 -47.80
N GLN A 4 20.44 1.91 -46.52
CA GLN A 4 20.73 0.53 -46.09
C GLN A 4 19.82 0.17 -44.90
N PRO A 5 18.95 -0.85 -45.05
CA PRO A 5 18.03 -1.33 -44.03
C PRO A 5 18.74 -2.33 -43.11
N TRP A 6 18.66 -2.12 -41.79
CA TRP A 6 19.19 -3.09 -40.85
C TRP A 6 18.22 -4.27 -40.74
N HIS A 7 18.83 -5.43 -40.89
CA HIS A 7 18.19 -6.70 -41.13
C HIS A 7 17.37 -7.18 -39.93
N ARG A 8 16.26 -7.83 -40.30
CA ARG A 8 15.47 -8.78 -39.53
C ARG A 8 16.37 -9.75 -38.77
N ILE A 9 16.16 -9.89 -37.46
CA ILE A 9 16.48 -11.12 -36.74
C ILE A 9 15.17 -11.62 -36.12
N LEU A 10 14.60 -12.62 -36.80
CA LEU A 10 13.57 -13.50 -36.29
C LEU A 10 14.28 -14.57 -35.45
N ALA A 11 13.83 -14.77 -34.21
CA ALA A 11 14.05 -16.02 -33.49
C ALA A 11 12.81 -16.32 -32.65
N SER A 12 11.87 -17.05 -33.27
CA SER A 12 10.79 -17.75 -32.60
C SER A 12 11.40 -18.89 -31.77
N VAL A 13 11.10 -18.95 -30.48
CA VAL A 13 11.28 -20.18 -29.69
C VAL A 13 9.91 -20.56 -29.16
N VAL A 14 9.31 -21.53 -29.85
CA VAL A 14 8.17 -22.31 -29.40
C VAL A 14 8.68 -23.26 -28.32
N GLY A 15 8.12 -23.19 -27.12
CA GLY A 15 8.41 -24.10 -26.02
C GLY A 15 7.13 -24.40 -25.26
N ALA A 16 6.28 -25.26 -25.82
CA ALA A 16 5.13 -25.83 -25.12
C ALA A 16 5.62 -26.85 -24.08
N VAL A 17 5.34 -26.60 -22.80
CA VAL A 17 5.43 -27.63 -21.75
C VAL A 17 4.10 -27.65 -21.02
N ALA A 18 3.26 -28.59 -21.45
CA ALA A 18 2.09 -29.04 -20.71
C ALA A 18 2.53 -30.13 -19.74
N CYS A 19 2.27 -29.96 -18.44
CA CYS A 19 2.34 -31.06 -17.48
C CYS A 19 1.22 -30.94 -16.45
N ALA A 20 0.25 -31.84 -16.64
CA ALA A 20 -0.45 -32.63 -15.62
C ALA A 20 -1.17 -31.90 -14.47
N VAL A 21 -2.49 -31.84 -14.66
CA VAL A 21 -3.52 -31.85 -13.62
C VAL A 21 -3.30 -33.04 -12.66
N LEU A 22 -3.18 -32.77 -11.36
CA LEU A 22 -3.48 -33.76 -10.31
C LEU A 22 -4.47 -33.14 -9.33
N LEU A 23 -5.73 -33.52 -9.51
CA LEU A 23 -6.80 -33.36 -8.54
C LEU A 23 -6.59 -34.39 -7.42
N VAL A 24 -6.38 -33.94 -6.19
CA VAL A 24 -6.63 -34.74 -4.99
C VAL A 24 -7.63 -33.98 -4.13
N GLY A 25 -8.89 -34.39 -4.26
CA GLY A 25 -9.91 -34.06 -3.29
C GLY A 25 -9.87 -35.10 -2.16
N VAL A 26 -9.86 -34.61 -0.92
CA VAL A 26 -10.29 -35.42 0.23
C VAL A 26 -11.35 -34.61 0.95
N ALA A 27 -12.58 -35.13 0.87
CA ALA A 27 -13.68 -34.80 1.76
C ALA A 27 -13.47 -35.50 3.11
N GLY A 28 -13.81 -34.84 4.21
CA GLY A 28 -13.85 -35.47 5.52
C GLY A 28 -14.35 -34.51 6.60
N CYS A 29 -15.62 -34.65 6.97
CA CYS A 29 -16.26 -34.05 8.14
C CYS A 29 -15.58 -34.49 9.45
N GLY A 30 -15.65 -33.63 10.47
CA GLY A 30 -15.33 -34.01 11.85
C GLY A 30 -15.86 -33.00 12.85
N ASP A 31 -16.88 -33.42 13.58
CA ASP A 31 -17.75 -32.71 14.52
C ASP A 31 -17.11 -31.98 15.71
N GLU A 32 -17.99 -31.12 16.23
CA GLU A 32 -18.01 -30.32 17.43
C GLU A 32 -17.86 -31.16 18.73
N SER A 33 -17.11 -30.67 19.72
CA SER A 33 -17.55 -30.58 21.15
C SER A 33 -16.39 -30.35 22.13
N SER A 34 -16.50 -29.24 22.86
CA SER A 34 -16.33 -29.07 24.30
C SER A 34 -15.21 -29.80 25.07
N SER A 35 -14.37 -29.05 25.78
CA SER A 35 -14.50 -28.88 27.24
C SER A 35 -13.40 -28.02 27.84
N ALA A 36 -13.82 -27.15 28.76
CA ALA A 36 -12.98 -26.35 29.63
C ALA A 36 -12.29 -27.20 30.70
N THR A 37 -11.04 -26.83 31.02
CA THR A 37 -10.27 -27.05 32.27
C THR A 37 -8.82 -26.86 31.84
N GLY A 38 -8.08 -25.85 32.28
CA GLY A 38 -7.91 -25.37 33.64
C GLY A 38 -6.40 -25.42 33.91
N SER A 39 -5.90 -24.41 34.64
CA SER A 39 -4.61 -24.33 35.36
C SER A 39 -3.86 -23.04 35.02
N GLU A 40 -4.20 -22.00 35.77
CA GLU A 40 -3.25 -20.96 36.13
C GLU A 40 -2.08 -21.57 36.92
N PRO A 41 -0.85 -21.07 36.74
CA PRO A 41 0.12 -21.09 37.82
C PRO A 41 0.31 -19.69 38.39
N SER A 42 -0.25 -19.49 39.58
CA SER A 42 0.12 -18.44 40.51
C SER A 42 1.60 -18.57 40.88
N THR A 43 2.36 -17.49 40.71
CA THR A 43 3.65 -17.33 41.42
C THR A 43 3.56 -16.08 42.29
N SER A 44 3.22 -16.30 43.56
CA SER A 44 3.35 -15.32 44.64
C SER A 44 4.81 -15.23 45.06
N LEU A 45 5.36 -14.02 45.11
CA LEU A 45 6.49 -13.68 45.99
C LEU A 45 6.28 -12.30 46.63
N SER A 46 6.71 -12.25 47.88
CA SER A 46 6.29 -11.45 49.03
C SER A 46 6.46 -9.91 48.98
N PRO A 47 5.74 -9.19 49.87
CA PRO A 47 5.87 -7.74 50.06
C PRO A 47 7.04 -7.38 51.00
N SER A 48 7.70 -6.25 50.74
CA SER A 48 8.58 -5.56 51.69
C SER A 48 7.96 -4.22 52.10
N SER A 49 8.03 -3.98 53.41
CA SER A 49 7.38 -2.90 54.17
C SER A 49 7.81 -1.46 53.81
N PRO A 50 7.03 -0.46 54.25
CA PRO A 50 7.26 0.96 53.96
C PRO A 50 8.16 1.65 54.99
N SER A 51 8.67 2.83 54.64
CA SER A 51 9.05 3.86 55.61
C SER A 51 8.69 5.26 55.11
N PRO A 52 8.21 6.14 56.00
CA PRO A 52 7.65 7.45 55.66
C PRO A 52 8.65 8.59 55.93
N ASP A 53 8.54 9.66 55.15
CA ASP A 53 8.89 11.05 55.47
C ASP A 53 8.60 11.86 54.18
N ALA A 54 8.23 13.13 54.13
CA ALA A 54 7.60 14.10 55.02
C ALA A 54 7.36 15.33 54.11
N SER A 55 6.13 15.83 54.07
CA SER A 55 5.71 17.23 53.87
C SER A 55 6.33 18.10 52.76
N SER A 56 5.48 18.57 51.84
CA SER A 56 5.21 20.02 51.68
C SER A 56 4.05 20.28 50.70
N PRO A 57 3.02 21.07 51.08
CA PRO A 57 2.02 21.57 50.14
C PRO A 57 2.50 22.90 49.55
N THR A 58 2.91 22.91 48.28
CA THR A 58 3.14 24.16 47.55
C THR A 58 1.80 24.62 46.97
N ALA A 59 1.32 25.74 47.48
CA ALA A 59 0.10 26.42 47.06
C ALA A 59 0.10 26.68 45.54
N SER A 60 -0.92 26.18 44.84
CA SER A 60 -1.15 26.49 43.44
C SER A 60 -1.82 27.85 43.32
N SER A 61 -1.08 28.83 42.78
CA SER A 61 -1.64 30.12 42.37
C SER A 61 -2.58 29.93 41.17
N PRO A 62 -3.75 30.60 41.11
CA PRO A 62 -4.57 30.57 39.91
C PRO A 62 -3.94 31.49 38.86
N SER A 63 -3.16 30.91 37.94
CA SER A 63 -2.64 31.64 36.79
C SER A 63 -3.77 31.82 35.77
N SER A 64 -4.36 33.02 35.75
CA SER A 64 -5.25 33.44 34.68
C SER A 64 -4.45 33.64 33.40
N TRP A 65 -4.44 32.63 32.54
CA TRP A 65 -3.99 32.79 31.15
C TRP A 65 -5.22 32.91 30.27
N ILE A 66 -5.34 34.05 29.60
CA ILE A 66 -6.29 34.25 28.51
C ILE A 66 -5.84 33.30 27.41
N GLU A 67 -6.62 32.26 27.17
CA GLU A 67 -6.37 31.31 26.08
C GLU A 67 -6.54 32.07 24.76
N PRO A 68 -5.50 32.19 23.91
CA PRO A 68 -5.65 32.84 22.63
C PRO A 68 -6.63 32.01 21.79
N THR A 69 -7.74 32.63 21.38
CA THR A 69 -8.67 32.05 20.40
C THR A 69 -7.88 31.67 19.15
N ALA A 70 -7.63 30.38 18.97
CA ALA A 70 -6.96 29.85 17.79
C ALA A 70 -7.79 30.20 16.55
N SER A 71 -7.20 30.96 15.64
CA SER A 71 -7.78 31.16 14.30
C SER A 71 -7.70 29.83 13.54
N PRO A 72 -8.70 29.49 12.70
CA PRO A 72 -8.64 28.28 11.91
C PRO A 72 -7.45 28.37 10.93
N THR A 73 -6.47 27.47 11.09
CA THR A 73 -5.44 27.26 10.07
C THR A 73 -6.09 26.48 8.93
N THR A 74 -6.23 27.09 7.76
CA THR A 74 -6.57 26.36 6.54
C THR A 74 -5.35 25.59 6.08
N ASP A 75 -5.51 24.28 5.87
CA ASP A 75 -4.44 23.46 5.30
C ASP A 75 -4.02 23.99 3.92
N PRO A 76 -2.71 23.98 3.60
CA PRO A 76 -2.22 24.47 2.32
C PRO A 76 -2.80 23.66 1.15
N VAL A 77 -3.18 24.35 0.08
CA VAL A 77 -3.64 23.70 -1.16
C VAL A 77 -2.47 23.03 -1.86
N HIS A 78 -2.61 21.73 -2.15
CA HIS A 78 -1.61 20.93 -2.86
C HIS A 78 -1.96 20.77 -4.35
N LEU A 79 -1.25 21.53 -5.19
CA LEU A 79 -1.43 21.58 -6.64
C LEU A 79 -0.51 20.58 -7.38
N PRO A 80 -0.84 20.19 -8.63
CA PRO A 80 0.03 19.39 -9.48
C PRO A 80 1.38 20.09 -9.77
N PRO A 81 2.43 19.34 -10.18
CA PRO A 81 2.40 17.92 -10.54
C PRO A 81 2.27 16.99 -9.32
N TYR A 82 1.53 15.90 -9.49
CA TYR A 82 1.33 14.89 -8.47
C TYR A 82 2.30 13.71 -8.59
N ILE A 83 2.82 13.47 -9.79
CA ILE A 83 3.82 12.45 -10.09
C ILE A 83 5.15 13.13 -10.43
N ASP A 84 6.21 12.70 -9.75
CA ASP A 84 7.57 13.18 -10.00
C ASP A 84 8.16 12.47 -11.22
N HIS A 85 8.18 11.14 -11.19
CA HIS A 85 8.62 10.31 -12.29
C HIS A 85 8.02 8.90 -12.21
N VAL A 86 8.24 8.11 -13.26
CA VAL A 86 7.93 6.69 -13.30
C VAL A 86 9.11 5.91 -13.86
N GLN A 87 9.25 4.65 -13.48
CA GLN A 87 10.31 3.78 -13.95
C GLN A 87 9.79 2.37 -14.18
N TRP A 88 9.98 1.84 -15.39
CA TRP A 88 9.81 0.42 -15.66
C TRP A 88 10.98 -0.37 -15.09
N VAL A 89 10.70 -1.38 -14.28
CA VAL A 89 11.67 -2.30 -13.69
C VAL A 89 11.28 -3.72 -14.02
N GLN A 90 12.25 -4.55 -14.38
CA GLN A 90 12.05 -5.99 -14.51
C GLN A 90 12.29 -6.65 -13.14
N THR A 91 11.26 -7.30 -12.59
CA THR A 91 11.32 -8.03 -11.32
C THR A 91 11.30 -9.54 -11.57
N GLN A 92 11.32 -10.34 -10.49
CA GLN A 92 11.22 -11.80 -10.58
C GLN A 92 9.86 -12.25 -11.12
N VAL A 93 8.80 -11.47 -10.88
CA VAL A 93 7.43 -11.81 -11.26
C VAL A 93 6.98 -11.18 -12.58
N GLY A 94 7.70 -10.18 -13.09
CA GLY A 94 7.38 -9.56 -14.38
C GLY A 94 7.89 -8.12 -14.52
N PRO A 95 7.53 -7.43 -15.60
CA PRO A 95 7.70 -5.98 -15.69
C PRO A 95 6.78 -5.26 -14.69
N SER A 96 7.28 -4.19 -14.09
CA SER A 96 6.60 -3.41 -13.06
C SER A 96 6.85 -1.93 -13.25
N LEU A 97 5.79 -1.13 -13.23
CA LEU A 97 5.90 0.32 -13.30
C LEU A 97 5.94 0.88 -11.89
N GLN A 98 7.10 1.39 -11.47
CA GLN A 98 7.26 2.10 -10.22
C GLN A 98 6.89 3.58 -10.42
N ILE A 99 5.90 4.05 -9.68
CA ILE A 99 5.36 5.41 -9.76
C ILE A 99 5.78 6.17 -8.50
N TYR A 100 6.47 7.30 -8.67
CA TYR A 100 6.99 8.10 -7.56
C TYR A 100 6.16 9.38 -7.41
N PRO A 101 5.25 9.45 -6.42
CA PRO A 101 4.43 10.64 -6.23
C PRO A 101 5.22 11.77 -5.54
N THR A 102 4.93 13.01 -5.93
CA THR A 102 5.45 14.22 -5.28
C THR A 102 4.85 14.40 -3.87
N PRO A 103 5.43 15.25 -3.01
CA PRO A 103 4.78 15.64 -1.76
C PRO A 103 3.37 16.21 -1.95
N SER A 104 3.11 16.92 -3.06
CA SER A 104 1.76 17.40 -3.39
C SER A 104 0.82 16.25 -3.74
N GLY A 105 1.25 15.28 -4.56
CA GLY A 105 0.43 14.10 -4.88
C GLY A 105 0.07 13.27 -3.66
N ARG A 106 0.99 13.17 -2.69
CA ARG A 106 0.75 12.50 -1.41
C ARG A 106 -0.27 13.21 -0.52
N LYS A 107 -0.38 14.54 -0.60
CA LYS A 107 -1.16 15.35 0.35
C LYS A 107 -2.41 15.99 -0.24
N THR A 108 -2.60 15.93 -1.55
CA THR A 108 -3.75 16.59 -2.19
C THR A 108 -5.08 15.98 -1.78
N THR A 109 -6.03 16.87 -1.52
CA THR A 109 -7.45 16.61 -1.24
C THR A 109 -8.35 16.91 -2.44
N SER A 110 -7.77 17.14 -3.62
CA SER A 110 -8.49 17.39 -4.86
C SER A 110 -9.33 16.17 -5.28
N ASP A 111 -10.63 16.40 -5.54
CA ASP A 111 -11.58 15.35 -5.96
C ASP A 111 -11.16 14.67 -7.28
N ASN A 112 -10.56 15.43 -8.20
CA ASN A 112 -10.06 14.91 -9.48
C ASN A 112 -8.56 14.57 -9.45
N GLY A 113 -7.95 14.52 -8.26
CA GLY A 113 -6.51 14.32 -8.13
C GLY A 113 -6.02 13.00 -8.73
N ALA A 114 -6.80 11.93 -8.61
CA ALA A 114 -6.48 10.62 -9.17
C ALA A 114 -6.37 10.67 -10.70
N ASP A 115 -7.36 11.29 -11.36
CA ASP A 115 -7.39 11.37 -12.83
C ASP A 115 -6.27 12.27 -13.36
N VAL A 116 -5.97 13.38 -12.68
CA VAL A 116 -4.84 14.26 -13.03
C VAL A 116 -3.52 13.51 -12.89
N ALA A 117 -3.32 12.81 -11.76
CA ALA A 117 -2.11 12.04 -11.53
C ALA A 117 -1.96 10.87 -12.52
N TRP A 118 -3.06 10.18 -12.87
CA TRP A 118 -3.03 9.13 -13.90
C TRP A 118 -2.66 9.69 -15.27
N ALA A 119 -3.18 10.85 -15.63
CA ALA A 119 -2.79 11.53 -16.87
C ALA A 119 -1.29 11.88 -16.89
N GLU A 120 -0.72 12.29 -15.76
CA GLU A 120 0.74 12.50 -15.62
C GLU A 120 1.53 11.19 -15.77
N VAL A 121 1.06 10.08 -15.17
CA VAL A 121 1.65 8.75 -15.37
C VAL A 121 1.67 8.38 -16.86
N LEU A 122 0.54 8.54 -17.57
CA LEU A 122 0.44 8.20 -19.00
C LEU A 122 1.27 9.13 -19.89
N ALA A 123 1.48 10.39 -19.49
CA ALA A 123 2.41 11.28 -20.18
C ALA A 123 3.87 10.80 -20.07
N LEU A 124 4.23 10.16 -18.96
CA LEU A 124 5.57 9.63 -18.70
C LEU A 124 5.77 8.18 -19.20
N ALA A 125 4.72 7.35 -19.15
CA ALA A 125 4.71 5.95 -19.59
C ALA A 125 3.44 5.64 -20.42
N PRO A 126 3.41 6.02 -21.71
CA PRO A 126 2.21 5.87 -22.55
C PRO A 126 1.71 4.43 -22.74
N ASN A 127 2.59 3.45 -22.53
CA ASN A 127 2.26 2.02 -22.64
C ASN A 127 1.63 1.43 -21.36
N ALA A 128 1.42 2.23 -20.32
CA ALA A 128 0.79 1.80 -19.06
C ALA A 128 -0.75 1.82 -19.09
N ASP A 129 -1.37 2.30 -20.18
CA ASP A 129 -2.83 2.49 -20.28
C ASP A 129 -3.58 1.16 -20.49
N THR A 130 -3.58 0.34 -19.45
CA THR A 130 -4.39 -0.87 -19.37
C THR A 130 -5.41 -0.77 -18.24
N PRO A 131 -6.59 -1.40 -18.36
CA PRO A 131 -7.59 -1.39 -17.29
C PRO A 131 -7.06 -1.91 -15.94
N GLY A 132 -6.20 -2.93 -15.96
CA GLY A 132 -5.61 -3.51 -14.74
C GLY A 132 -4.63 -2.55 -14.06
N MET A 133 -3.77 -1.88 -14.83
CA MET A 133 -2.83 -0.89 -14.29
C MET A 133 -3.55 0.33 -13.73
N ARG A 134 -4.59 0.81 -14.41
CA ARG A 134 -5.44 1.90 -13.91
C ARG A 134 -6.12 1.52 -12.58
N ALA A 135 -6.70 0.33 -12.49
CA ALA A 135 -7.38 -0.13 -11.29
C ALA A 135 -6.44 -0.26 -10.08
N GLN A 136 -5.21 -0.76 -10.31
CA GLN A 136 -4.17 -0.78 -9.27
C GLN A 136 -3.78 0.64 -8.85
N PHE A 137 -3.54 1.54 -9.81
CA PHE A 137 -3.20 2.93 -9.52
C PHE A 137 -4.26 3.62 -8.66
N ASP A 138 -5.55 3.46 -8.98
CA ASP A 138 -6.64 4.04 -8.19
C ASP A 138 -6.65 3.51 -6.75
N CYS A 139 -6.36 2.23 -6.56
CA CYS A 139 -6.17 1.64 -5.22
C CYS A 139 -4.96 2.25 -4.51
N HIS A 140 -3.84 2.41 -5.19
CA HIS A 140 -2.65 3.04 -4.61
C HIS A 140 -2.90 4.49 -4.20
N TRP A 141 -3.55 5.26 -5.07
CA TRP A 141 -3.91 6.65 -4.83
C TRP A 141 -4.83 6.81 -3.62
N THR A 142 -5.83 5.95 -3.51
CA THR A 142 -6.88 6.06 -2.48
C THR A 142 -6.46 5.43 -1.16
N TYR A 143 -5.87 4.24 -1.21
CA TYR A 143 -5.61 3.40 -0.04
C TYR A 143 -4.12 3.40 0.32
N ALA A 144 -3.24 2.94 -0.57
CA ALA A 144 -1.82 2.79 -0.25
C ALA A 144 -1.17 4.11 0.21
N ARG A 145 -1.59 5.24 -0.36
CA ARG A 145 -1.19 6.60 0.04
C ARG A 145 -1.44 6.89 1.53
N ILE A 146 -2.46 6.27 2.13
CA ILE A 146 -2.87 6.48 3.52
C ILE A 146 -2.25 5.43 4.45
N VAL A 147 -2.33 4.14 4.09
CA VAL A 147 -1.82 3.05 4.95
C VAL A 147 -0.31 2.87 4.89
N ALA A 148 0.34 3.25 3.80
CA ALA A 148 1.78 3.12 3.62
C ALA A 148 2.39 4.41 3.04
N PRO A 149 2.26 5.56 3.74
CA PRO A 149 2.58 6.88 3.21
C PRO A 149 4.06 7.07 2.89
N ASP A 150 4.94 6.30 3.54
CA ASP A 150 6.40 6.39 3.41
C ASP A 150 6.97 5.52 2.30
N LYS A 151 6.15 4.69 1.62
CA LYS A 151 6.63 3.92 0.46
C LYS A 151 7.09 4.90 -0.63
N PRO A 152 8.34 4.79 -1.13
CA PRO A 152 8.89 5.73 -2.09
C PRO A 152 8.14 5.66 -3.43
N SER A 153 7.78 4.45 -3.86
CA SER A 153 7.02 4.18 -5.09
C SER A 153 5.75 3.37 -4.83
N TRP A 154 4.84 3.45 -5.78
CA TRP A 154 3.76 2.51 -6.00
C TRP A 154 4.08 1.66 -7.22
N ASN A 155 4.13 0.35 -7.06
CA ASN A 155 4.51 -0.58 -8.11
C ASN A 155 3.23 -1.19 -8.68
N ILE A 156 3.03 -1.08 -9.99
CA ILE A 156 1.85 -1.64 -10.67
C ILE A 156 2.30 -2.48 -11.86
N GLU A 157 1.75 -3.70 -11.99
CA GLU A 157 2.16 -4.66 -13.01
C GLU A 157 1.07 -4.83 -14.10
N PRO A 158 1.46 -5.05 -15.38
CA PRO A 158 0.52 -5.10 -16.49
C PRO A 158 -0.33 -6.37 -16.52
N ASP A 159 0.13 -7.46 -15.90
CA ASP A 159 -0.51 -8.78 -15.96
C ASP A 159 -1.53 -9.01 -14.83
N ARG A 160 -1.76 -8.01 -13.96
CA ARG A 160 -2.73 -8.11 -12.86
C ARG A 160 -4.16 -8.05 -13.38
N PRO A 161 -5.07 -8.93 -12.92
CA PRO A 161 -6.45 -8.94 -13.36
C PRO A 161 -7.22 -7.71 -12.87
N VAL A 162 -8.23 -7.30 -13.64
CA VAL A 162 -9.25 -6.38 -13.14
C VAL A 162 -10.20 -7.17 -12.24
N VAL A 163 -10.23 -6.81 -10.96
CA VAL A 163 -11.06 -7.44 -9.93
C VAL A 163 -12.06 -6.44 -9.35
N SER A 164 -12.94 -6.89 -8.45
CA SER A 164 -13.79 -5.97 -7.70
C SER A 164 -12.95 -5.01 -6.85
N GLN A 165 -13.45 -3.80 -6.56
CA GLN A 165 -12.74 -2.86 -5.70
C GLN A 165 -12.43 -3.47 -4.32
N GLN A 166 -13.37 -4.24 -3.76
CA GLN A 166 -13.17 -4.90 -2.47
C GLN A 166 -12.03 -5.92 -2.55
N GLU A 167 -11.96 -6.70 -3.62
CA GLU A 167 -10.88 -7.66 -3.83
C GLU A 167 -9.54 -6.94 -4.02
N MET A 168 -9.49 -5.87 -4.82
CA MET A 168 -8.30 -5.04 -5.02
C MET A 168 -7.73 -4.53 -3.69
N ILE A 169 -8.60 -4.07 -2.78
CA ILE A 169 -8.19 -3.62 -1.44
C ILE A 169 -7.75 -4.81 -0.57
N ASN A 170 -8.49 -5.92 -0.58
CA ASN A 170 -8.18 -7.11 0.21
C ASN A 170 -6.84 -7.75 -0.20
N THR A 171 -6.42 -7.58 -1.45
CA THR A 171 -5.11 -8.01 -1.95
C THR A 171 -4.09 -6.87 -1.92
N MET A 172 -4.29 -5.85 -1.08
CA MET A 172 -3.32 -4.76 -0.86
C MET A 172 -2.89 -4.05 -2.15
N CYS A 173 -3.85 -3.82 -3.05
CA CYS A 173 -3.68 -3.24 -4.38
C CYS A 173 -2.89 -4.11 -5.38
N ASN A 174 -2.61 -5.37 -5.08
CA ASN A 174 -1.85 -6.29 -5.94
C ASN A 174 -2.57 -7.64 -6.17
N PRO A 175 -3.61 -7.71 -7.04
CA PRO A 175 -4.42 -8.91 -7.19
C PRO A 175 -3.78 -9.98 -8.09
N GLY A 176 -4.18 -11.25 -7.88
CA GLY A 176 -4.04 -12.29 -8.90
C GLY A 176 -2.67 -12.94 -9.11
N GLY A 177 -1.66 -12.66 -8.29
CA GLY A 177 -0.34 -13.31 -8.44
C GLY A 177 0.62 -13.07 -7.28
N PRO A 178 1.81 -13.66 -7.32
CA PRO A 178 2.85 -13.45 -6.32
C PRO A 178 3.29 -11.98 -6.26
N GLU A 179 3.70 -11.53 -5.07
CA GLU A 179 4.36 -10.24 -4.86
C GLU A 179 5.81 -10.27 -5.35
N GLU A 180 6.36 -9.08 -5.64
CA GLU A 180 7.75 -8.88 -6.11
C GLU A 180 8.82 -9.14 -5.05
#